data_AF-A0A495U5L5-F1
#
_entry.id   AF-A0A495U5L5-F1
#
_cell.length_a   1.000
_cell.length_b   1.000
_cell.length_c   1.000
_cell.angle_alpha   90.00
_cell.angle_beta   90.00
_cell.angle_gamma   90.00
#
_symmetry.space_group_name_H-M   'P 1'
#
loop_
_entity.id
_entity.type
_entity.pdbx_description
1 polymer ?
#
loop_
_entity_poly.entity_id
_entity_poly.type
_entity_poly.pdbx_seq_one_letter_code
_entity_poly.pdbx_strand_id
1 'polypeptide(L)'
;MNLLSLESFETWAPPLITTLERNHNVLLDWETDGHQYPAPAFDRAITEVGETLKSYSIRGWHCTRLTDAEVAAILSNGAHLPNAETLNQRVDMIVAAGLLSAEIAERLKAKNQAGDSNRAGKLWFCFYAPKLAGEGGIGRFFRHWGGEALYNYHEDNCVTSPPLRVIGTPRVVVAEIPIAFLSSTFGLATHVTRRFLTERGHDVEQAERQEGYVVRPLPSSAIREVVTLHSSEFSRLTGCDDWREPPLSRARRTRRRYFQWPHSHFLFWWVGRCYHRQSHQTLTDRAILVGYRLRSRRRDGDPR
;
A
#
# COMPACT_ATOMS: atom_id res chain seq x y z
N MET A 1 -10.18 22.14 -1.57
CA MET A 1 -10.22 21.25 -0.38
C MET A 1 -8.91 21.43 0.35
N ASN A 2 -8.91 21.56 1.67
CA ASN A 2 -7.67 21.83 2.42
C ASN A 2 -6.83 20.55 2.52
N LEU A 3 -5.54 20.65 2.21
CA LEU A 3 -4.60 19.55 2.36
C LEU A 3 -4.16 19.45 3.82
N LEU A 4 -4.56 18.37 4.47
CA LEU A 4 -4.18 18.02 5.84
C LEU A 4 -2.85 17.28 5.84
N SER A 5 -1.90 17.71 6.66
CA SER A 5 -0.71 16.92 6.99
C SER A 5 -1.01 16.05 8.20
N LEU A 6 -0.77 14.74 8.09
CA LEU A 6 -0.86 13.83 9.23
C LEU A 6 0.30 14.00 10.22
N GLU A 7 1.42 14.58 9.76
CA GLU A 7 2.65 14.74 10.54
C GLU A 7 2.79 16.13 11.19
N SER A 8 2.05 17.13 10.70
CA SER A 8 2.20 18.53 11.12
C SER A 8 0.88 19.13 11.56
N PHE A 9 0.81 19.41 12.86
CA PHE A 9 -0.33 20.02 13.55
C PHE A 9 -0.67 21.42 13.02
N GLU A 10 0.31 22.15 12.50
CA GLU A 10 0.15 23.52 11.96
C GLU A 10 -0.81 23.58 10.77
N THR A 11 -1.02 22.46 10.08
CA THR A 11 -1.92 22.38 8.92
C THR A 11 -3.38 22.14 9.31
N TRP A 12 -3.68 21.95 10.59
CA TRP A 12 -5.01 21.55 11.05
C TRP A 12 -5.89 22.77 11.26
N ALA A 13 -6.92 22.90 10.43
CA ALA A 13 -7.82 24.04 10.47
C ALA A 13 -8.74 24.01 11.72
N PRO A 14 -9.27 25.18 12.16
CA PRO A 14 -10.06 25.30 13.38
C PRO A 14 -11.23 24.30 13.55
N PRO A 15 -11.96 23.88 12.51
CA PRO A 15 -13.02 22.88 12.66
C PRO A 15 -12.51 21.55 13.24
N LEU A 16 -11.37 21.05 12.75
CA LEU A 16 -10.78 19.81 13.25
C LEU A 16 -10.32 19.95 14.71
N ILE A 17 -9.62 21.04 15.02
CA ILE A 17 -9.15 21.32 16.39
C ILE A 17 -10.33 21.42 17.35
N THR A 18 -11.39 22.14 16.98
CA THR A 18 -12.59 22.29 17.81
C THR A 18 -13.25 20.95 18.10
N THR A 19 -13.35 20.07 17.09
CA THR A 19 -13.89 18.72 17.28
C THR A 19 -13.03 17.89 18.23
N LEU A 20 -11.70 17.95 18.10
CA LEU A 20 -10.77 17.23 18.98
C LEU A 20 -10.83 17.74 20.42
N GLU A 21 -10.79 19.06 20.63
CA GLU A 21 -10.90 19.69 21.96
C GLU A 21 -12.20 19.31 22.67
N ARG A 22 -13.33 19.39 21.96
CA ARG A 22 -14.63 19.01 22.52
C ARG A 22 -14.67 17.56 22.99
N ASN A 23 -13.97 16.66 22.30
CA ASN A 23 -13.93 15.23 22.61
C ASN A 23 -12.71 14.82 23.44
N HIS A 24 -11.85 15.77 23.85
CA HIS A 24 -10.55 15.53 24.45
C HIS A 24 -10.58 14.48 25.58
N ASN A 25 -11.45 14.68 26.57
CA ASN A 25 -11.48 13.82 27.75
C ASN A 25 -11.90 12.38 27.44
N VAL A 26 -12.84 12.20 26.51
CA VAL A 26 -13.30 10.86 26.09
C VAL A 26 -12.20 10.14 25.31
N LEU A 27 -11.53 10.86 24.41
CA LEU A 27 -10.44 10.31 23.60
C LEU A 27 -9.23 9.93 24.46
N LEU A 28 -8.84 10.80 25.39
CA LEU A 28 -7.73 10.56 26.30
C LEU A 28 -8.00 9.35 27.21
N ASP A 29 -9.19 9.28 27.81
CA ASP A 29 -9.58 8.18 28.70
C ASP A 29 -9.43 6.80 28.03
N TRP A 30 -9.73 6.72 26.73
CA TRP A 30 -9.61 5.48 25.96
C TRP A 30 -8.19 5.17 25.50
N GLU A 31 -7.35 6.17 25.25
CA GLU A 31 -5.93 5.95 24.91
C GLU A 31 -5.07 5.64 26.13
N THR A 32 -5.51 6.01 27.34
CA THR A 32 -4.79 5.75 28.61
C THR A 32 -5.41 4.63 29.45
N ASP A 33 -6.33 3.83 28.90
CA ASP A 33 -7.05 2.76 29.60
C ASP A 33 -7.75 3.23 30.91
N GLY A 34 -8.20 4.49 30.97
CA GLY A 34 -8.89 5.06 32.13
C GLY A 34 -10.31 4.50 32.35
N HIS A 35 -11.00 4.17 31.26
CA HIS A 35 -12.34 3.58 31.24
C HIS A 35 -13.41 4.33 32.05
N GLN A 36 -13.27 5.65 32.24
CA GLN A 36 -14.28 6.51 32.85
C GLN A 36 -15.49 6.73 31.92
N TYR A 37 -15.27 6.71 30.61
CA TYR A 37 -16.32 6.90 29.60
C TYR A 37 -16.74 5.56 28.98
N PRO A 38 -18.05 5.33 28.76
CA PRO A 38 -18.53 4.09 28.17
C PRO A 38 -18.18 4.01 26.68
N ALA A 39 -18.05 2.81 26.12
CA ALA A 39 -17.68 2.58 24.71
C ALA A 39 -18.50 3.39 23.70
N PRO A 40 -19.84 3.52 23.83
CA PRO A 40 -20.62 4.33 22.90
C PRO A 40 -20.25 5.82 22.91
N ALA A 41 -19.65 6.35 23.98
CA ALA A 41 -19.15 7.72 24.01
C ALA A 41 -17.90 7.87 23.15
N PHE A 42 -16.97 6.91 23.25
CA PHE A 42 -15.79 6.85 22.40
C PHE A 42 -16.16 6.67 20.93
N ASP A 43 -17.08 5.75 20.62
CA ASP A 43 -17.54 5.51 19.25
C ASP A 43 -18.11 6.79 18.62
N ARG A 44 -18.88 7.58 19.38
CA ARG A 44 -19.39 8.89 18.92
C ARG A 44 -18.25 9.89 18.70
N ALA A 45 -17.33 10.00 19.65
CA ALA A 45 -16.20 10.93 19.58
C ALA A 45 -15.32 10.66 18.35
N ILE A 46 -14.92 9.40 18.14
CA ILE A 46 -14.04 9.02 17.03
C ILE A 46 -14.76 9.12 15.68
N THR A 47 -16.05 8.81 15.64
CA THR A 47 -16.89 9.02 14.44
C THR A 47 -16.97 10.49 14.10
N GLU A 48 -17.17 11.37 15.09
CA GLU A 48 -17.25 12.82 14.86
C GLU A 48 -15.93 13.40 14.32
N VAL A 49 -14.79 12.95 14.84
CA VAL A 49 -13.47 13.26 14.27
C VAL A 49 -13.40 12.77 12.82
N GLY A 50 -13.80 11.53 12.56
CA GLY A 50 -13.83 10.94 11.22
C GLY A 50 -14.69 11.72 10.22
N GLU A 51 -15.90 12.14 10.61
CA GLU A 51 -16.79 12.96 9.78
C GLU A 51 -16.20 14.34 9.50
N THR A 52 -15.56 14.96 10.49
CA THR A 52 -14.87 16.24 10.32
C THR A 52 -13.75 16.12 9.29
N LEU A 53 -12.99 15.03 9.34
CA LEU A 53 -11.89 14.75 8.42
C LEU A 53 -12.34 14.59 6.95
N LYS A 54 -13.59 14.20 6.66
CA LYS A 54 -14.07 14.03 5.27
C LYS A 54 -14.04 15.32 4.44
N SER A 55 -13.97 16.49 5.06
CA SER A 55 -13.85 17.79 4.38
C SER A 55 -12.43 18.12 3.91
N TYR A 56 -11.44 17.28 4.22
CA TYR A 56 -10.03 17.46 3.91
C TYR A 56 -9.53 16.47 2.85
N SER A 57 -8.39 16.80 2.24
CA SER A 57 -7.58 15.86 1.47
C SER A 57 -6.30 15.55 2.24
N ILE A 58 -5.71 14.37 1.99
CA ILE A 58 -4.37 14.01 2.49
C ILE A 58 -3.47 13.62 1.34
N ARG A 59 -2.16 13.75 1.51
CA ARG A 59 -1.20 13.25 0.52
C ARG A 59 -1.08 11.74 0.64
N GLY A 60 -1.26 11.05 -0.49
CA GLY A 60 -1.07 9.60 -0.61
C GLY A 60 -0.01 9.26 -1.65
N TRP A 61 0.71 8.17 -1.41
CA TRP A 61 1.68 7.61 -2.34
C TRP A 61 1.29 6.19 -2.74
N HIS A 62 1.22 5.93 -4.05
CA HIS A 62 1.00 4.60 -4.59
C HIS A 62 2.27 4.13 -5.30
N CYS A 63 2.95 3.15 -4.68
CA CYS A 63 4.17 2.55 -5.21
C CYS A 63 3.80 1.43 -6.19
N THR A 64 4.33 1.48 -7.42
CA THR A 64 3.97 0.53 -8.47
C THR A 64 5.02 0.51 -9.58
N ARG A 65 4.85 -0.39 -10.55
CA ARG A 65 5.62 -0.42 -11.79
C ARG A 65 4.67 -0.17 -12.96
N LEU A 66 4.96 0.85 -13.76
CA LEU A 66 4.09 1.32 -14.84
C LEU A 66 4.87 1.52 -16.13
N THR A 67 4.22 1.27 -17.26
CA THR A 67 4.66 1.70 -18.59
C THR A 67 4.40 3.19 -18.80
N ASP A 68 5.09 3.82 -19.75
CA ASP A 68 4.86 5.24 -20.05
C ASP A 68 3.44 5.51 -20.55
N ALA A 69 2.83 4.56 -21.25
CA ALA A 69 1.43 4.64 -21.67
C ALA A 69 0.46 4.65 -20.46
N GLU A 70 0.71 3.79 -19.47
CA GLU A 70 -0.08 3.79 -18.22
C GLU A 70 0.09 5.10 -17.44
N VAL A 71 1.32 5.65 -17.39
CA VAL A 71 1.58 6.95 -16.77
C VAL A 71 0.81 8.06 -17.48
N ALA A 72 0.85 8.10 -18.82
CA ALA A 72 0.12 9.09 -19.61
C ALA A 72 -1.40 8.99 -19.38
N ALA A 73 -1.94 7.77 -19.29
CA ALA A 73 -3.35 7.54 -18.99
C ALA A 73 -3.74 8.03 -17.60
N ILE A 74 -2.92 7.77 -16.57
CA ILE A 74 -3.16 8.24 -15.20
C ILE A 74 -3.14 9.76 -15.13
N LEU A 75 -2.16 10.40 -15.78
CA LEU A 75 -2.05 11.87 -15.78
C LEU A 75 -3.21 12.55 -16.52
N SER A 76 -3.70 11.95 -17.61
CA SER A 76 -4.77 12.55 -18.42
C SER A 76 -6.16 12.29 -17.82
N ASN A 77 -6.41 11.06 -17.36
CA ASN A 77 -7.74 10.58 -17.02
C ASN A 77 -7.95 10.36 -15.51
N GLY A 78 -6.87 10.42 -14.72
CA GLY A 78 -6.89 10.02 -13.32
C GLY A 78 -6.71 8.51 -13.13
N ALA A 79 -6.96 8.04 -11.91
CA ALA A 79 -6.74 6.64 -11.55
C ALA A 79 -8.07 5.89 -11.42
N HIS A 80 -8.23 4.84 -12.22
CA HIS A 80 -9.36 3.92 -12.13
C HIS A 80 -9.18 2.90 -11.01
N LEU A 81 -10.28 2.37 -10.50
CA LEU A 81 -10.25 1.32 -9.49
C LEU A 81 -9.86 -0.02 -10.15
N PRO A 82 -8.90 -0.77 -9.58
CA PRO A 82 -8.47 -2.03 -10.14
C PRO A 82 -9.54 -3.12 -9.98
N ASN A 83 -9.67 -3.98 -10.97
CA ASN A 83 -10.48 -5.20 -10.94
C ASN A 83 -9.93 -6.22 -11.96
N ALA A 84 -10.52 -7.42 -12.04
CA ALA A 84 -10.07 -8.45 -12.98
C ALA A 84 -10.13 -8.00 -14.45
N GLU A 85 -11.19 -7.29 -14.86
CA GLU A 85 -11.37 -6.83 -16.23
C GLU A 85 -10.27 -5.82 -16.64
N THR A 86 -10.07 -4.79 -15.81
CA THR A 86 -9.04 -3.78 -16.04
C THR A 86 -7.64 -4.36 -16.00
N LEU A 87 -7.37 -5.37 -15.16
CA LEU A 87 -6.09 -6.09 -15.19
C LEU A 87 -5.91 -6.85 -16.50
N ASN A 88 -6.93 -7.57 -16.97
CA ASN A 88 -6.86 -8.33 -18.22
C ASN A 88 -6.64 -7.40 -19.42
N GLN A 89 -7.35 -6.27 -19.47
CA GLN A 89 -7.14 -5.22 -20.49
C GLN A 89 -5.71 -4.68 -20.46
N ARG A 90 -5.14 -4.46 -19.27
CA ARG A 90 -3.74 -4.06 -19.12
C ARG A 90 -2.80 -5.12 -19.70
N VAL A 91 -3.01 -6.39 -19.39
CA VAL A 91 -2.23 -7.50 -19.96
C VAL A 91 -2.32 -7.51 -21.49
N ASP A 92 -3.51 -7.34 -22.05
CA ASP A 92 -3.73 -7.28 -23.49
C ASP A 92 -2.99 -6.13 -24.17
N MET A 93 -2.97 -4.94 -23.55
CA MET A 93 -2.19 -3.81 -24.05
C MET A 93 -0.69 -4.10 -24.06
N ILE A 94 -0.17 -4.83 -23.06
CA ILE A 94 1.24 -5.24 -23.02
C ILE A 94 1.55 -6.25 -24.14
N VAL A 95 0.63 -7.18 -24.43
CA VAL A 95 0.76 -8.12 -25.56
C VAL A 95 0.76 -7.38 -26.89
N ALA A 96 -0.21 -6.48 -27.10
CA ALA A 96 -0.31 -5.68 -28.30
C ALA A 96 0.94 -4.81 -28.54
N ALA A 97 1.58 -4.33 -27.47
CA ALA A 97 2.85 -3.61 -27.52
C ALA A 97 4.08 -4.51 -27.77
N GLY A 98 3.91 -5.82 -27.93
CA GLY A 98 4.99 -6.78 -28.13
C GLY A 98 5.90 -6.97 -26.91
N LEU A 99 5.45 -6.56 -25.72
CA LEU A 99 6.22 -6.62 -24.48
C LEU A 99 6.03 -7.94 -23.72
N LEU A 100 5.02 -8.72 -24.10
CA LEU A 100 4.67 -10.00 -23.50
C LEU A 100 4.14 -10.94 -24.58
N SER A 101 4.50 -12.22 -24.52
CA SER A 101 3.93 -13.22 -25.43
C SER A 101 2.49 -13.56 -25.04
N ALA A 102 1.67 -13.94 -26.01
CA ALA A 102 0.30 -14.38 -25.78
C ALA A 102 0.24 -15.56 -24.79
N GLU A 103 1.16 -16.53 -24.91
CA GLU A 103 1.21 -17.68 -23.99
C GLU A 103 1.42 -17.26 -22.53
N ILE A 104 2.34 -16.33 -22.26
CA ILE A 104 2.58 -15.85 -20.91
C ILE A 104 1.39 -15.02 -20.43
N ALA A 105 0.81 -14.19 -21.29
CA ALA A 105 -0.38 -13.41 -20.98
C ALA A 105 -1.56 -14.28 -20.52
N GLU A 106 -1.84 -15.39 -21.21
CA GLU A 106 -2.89 -16.31 -20.81
C GLU A 106 -2.62 -16.93 -19.43
N ARG A 107 -1.36 -17.28 -19.12
CA ARG A 107 -0.99 -17.76 -17.78
C ARG A 107 -1.21 -16.71 -16.69
N LEU A 108 -0.90 -15.44 -16.98
CA LEU A 108 -1.11 -14.31 -16.06
C LEU A 108 -2.60 -14.05 -15.81
N LYS A 109 -3.42 -14.03 -16.87
CA LYS A 109 -4.87 -13.83 -16.77
C LYS A 109 -5.57 -15.00 -16.06
N ALA A 110 -5.12 -16.23 -16.31
CA ALA A 110 -5.69 -17.41 -15.67
C ALA A 110 -5.41 -17.49 -14.16
N LYS A 111 -4.35 -16.82 -13.67
CA LYS A 111 -3.93 -16.91 -12.27
C LYS A 111 -3.57 -15.55 -11.67
N ASN A 112 -4.58 -14.79 -11.27
CA ASN A 112 -4.42 -13.54 -10.54
C ASN A 112 -5.50 -13.39 -9.45
N GLN A 113 -5.37 -12.35 -8.64
CA GLN A 113 -6.22 -12.00 -7.49
C GLN A 113 -6.96 -10.68 -7.71
N ALA A 114 -7.01 -10.16 -8.94
CA ALA A 114 -7.61 -8.84 -9.20
C ALA A 114 -9.14 -8.83 -9.06
N GLY A 115 -9.78 -10.00 -9.09
CA GLY A 115 -11.20 -10.17 -8.81
C GLY A 115 -11.53 -10.39 -7.33
N ASP A 116 -10.54 -10.59 -6.46
CA ASP A 116 -10.77 -10.91 -5.05
C ASP A 116 -11.44 -9.73 -4.33
N SER A 117 -12.39 -9.99 -3.43
CA SER A 117 -13.18 -8.94 -2.74
C SER A 117 -12.34 -7.97 -1.90
N ASN A 118 -11.15 -8.39 -1.48
CA ASN A 118 -10.19 -7.57 -0.76
C ASN A 118 -9.26 -6.74 -1.68
N ARG A 119 -9.35 -6.90 -3.02
CA ARG A 119 -8.54 -6.19 -4.02
C ARG A 119 -9.38 -5.41 -5.03
N ALA A 120 -10.43 -6.04 -5.57
CA ALA A 120 -11.30 -5.44 -6.56
C ALA A 120 -11.97 -4.18 -6.01
N GLY A 121 -11.97 -3.11 -6.80
CA GLY A 121 -12.56 -1.82 -6.43
C GLY A 121 -11.74 -1.00 -5.43
N LYS A 122 -10.49 -1.39 -5.12
CA LYS A 122 -9.69 -0.76 -4.06
C LYS A 122 -8.33 -0.29 -4.58
N LEU A 123 -8.14 1.02 -4.59
CA LEU A 123 -6.84 1.62 -4.95
C LEU A 123 -6.11 2.05 -3.69
N TRP A 124 -5.00 1.37 -3.38
CA TRP A 124 -4.26 1.48 -2.13
C TRP A 124 -3.18 2.56 -2.15
N PHE A 125 -3.03 3.26 -1.04
CA PHE A 125 -2.02 4.30 -0.79
C PHE A 125 -1.41 4.12 0.59
N CYS A 126 -0.13 4.45 0.73
CA CYS A 126 0.42 4.84 2.02
C CYS A 126 0.20 6.35 2.23
N PHE A 127 -0.12 6.75 3.45
CA PHE A 127 -0.27 8.15 3.87
C PHE A 127 0.93 8.63 4.70
N TYR A 128 2.08 8.00 4.47
CA TYR A 128 3.37 8.32 5.06
C TYR A 128 4.45 8.21 3.97
N ALA A 129 5.60 8.85 4.18
CA ALA A 129 6.67 8.87 3.19
C ALA A 129 7.13 7.43 2.83
N PRO A 130 7.17 7.03 1.54
CA PRO A 130 7.45 5.64 1.13
C PRO A 130 8.73 5.03 1.71
N LYS A 131 9.79 5.83 1.90
CA LYS A 131 11.05 5.38 2.51
C LYS A 131 10.88 4.73 3.89
N LEU A 132 9.84 5.09 4.63
CA LEU A 132 9.58 4.51 5.95
C LEU A 132 9.13 3.05 5.85
N ALA A 133 8.48 2.65 4.74
CA ALA A 133 8.12 1.25 4.49
C ALA A 133 9.35 0.37 4.21
N GLY A 134 10.41 0.96 3.68
CA GLY A 134 11.66 0.29 3.33
C GLY A 134 11.50 -0.78 2.24
N GLU A 135 12.60 -1.49 1.95
CA GLU A 135 12.63 -2.52 0.91
C GLU A 135 11.58 -3.63 1.12
N GLY A 136 11.37 -4.06 2.37
CA GLY A 136 10.41 -5.11 2.70
C GLY A 136 8.95 -4.71 2.45
N GLY A 137 8.62 -3.43 2.63
CA GLY A 137 7.26 -2.92 2.43
C GLY A 137 6.95 -2.59 0.97
N ILE A 138 7.86 -1.92 0.26
CA ILE A 138 7.57 -1.40 -1.09
C ILE A 138 8.41 -1.98 -2.23
N GLY A 139 9.45 -2.77 -1.93
CA GLY A 139 10.37 -3.28 -2.94
C GLY A 139 9.72 -4.18 -3.99
N ARG A 140 8.75 -5.01 -3.59
CA ARG A 140 8.02 -5.91 -4.52
C ARG A 140 7.22 -5.14 -5.57
N PHE A 141 6.62 -4.00 -5.20
CA PHE A 141 5.88 -3.14 -6.14
C PHE A 141 6.76 -2.52 -7.22
N PHE A 142 8.04 -2.29 -6.93
CA PHE A 142 8.99 -1.78 -7.91
C PHE A 142 9.65 -2.90 -8.73
N ARG A 143 9.73 -4.12 -8.17
CA ARG A 143 10.32 -5.26 -8.86
C ARG A 143 9.40 -5.90 -9.88
N HIS A 144 8.09 -5.92 -9.67
CA HIS A 144 7.15 -6.62 -10.56
C HIS A 144 6.01 -5.74 -11.05
N TRP A 145 5.75 -5.78 -12.36
CA TRP A 145 4.58 -5.15 -12.97
C TRP A 145 3.27 -5.88 -12.62
N GLY A 146 2.15 -5.15 -12.71
CA GLY A 146 0.80 -5.68 -12.48
C GLY A 146 0.30 -5.52 -11.05
N GLY A 147 1.15 -5.08 -10.13
CA GLY A 147 0.81 -4.93 -8.72
C GLY A 147 0.59 -6.28 -8.03
N GLU A 148 0.33 -6.23 -6.73
CA GLU A 148 0.28 -7.43 -5.89
C GLU A 148 -0.81 -8.42 -6.32
N ALA A 149 -1.92 -7.89 -6.84
CA ALA A 149 -3.00 -8.70 -7.37
C ALA A 149 -2.58 -9.61 -8.54
N LEU A 150 -1.53 -9.25 -9.29
CA LEU A 150 -0.98 -10.11 -10.32
C LEU A 150 0.24 -10.89 -9.81
N TYR A 151 1.29 -10.20 -9.35
CA TYR A 151 2.59 -10.86 -9.17
C TYR A 151 2.64 -11.86 -8.01
N ASN A 152 1.70 -11.83 -7.04
CA ASN A 152 1.71 -12.75 -5.89
C ASN A 152 1.76 -14.23 -6.28
N TYR A 153 1.16 -14.61 -7.41
CA TYR A 153 1.20 -16.00 -7.90
C TYR A 153 2.37 -16.31 -8.84
N HIS A 154 3.13 -15.29 -9.22
CA HIS A 154 4.08 -15.35 -10.33
C HIS A 154 5.51 -14.96 -9.97
N GLU A 155 5.74 -14.24 -8.87
CA GLU A 155 7.06 -13.69 -8.54
C GLU A 155 8.17 -14.75 -8.37
N ASP A 156 7.82 -15.95 -7.89
CA ASP A 156 8.73 -17.08 -7.74
C ASP A 156 8.67 -18.06 -8.93
N ASN A 157 7.79 -17.82 -9.89
CA ASN A 157 7.62 -18.71 -11.05
C ASN A 157 8.66 -18.38 -12.13
N CYS A 158 9.49 -19.36 -12.50
CA CYS A 158 10.60 -19.17 -13.44
C CYS A 158 10.20 -18.75 -14.86
N VAL A 159 8.93 -18.94 -15.26
CA VAL A 159 8.42 -18.56 -16.58
C VAL A 159 7.76 -17.18 -16.57
N THR A 160 6.97 -16.89 -15.54
CA THR A 160 6.12 -15.68 -15.48
C THR A 160 6.76 -14.54 -14.69
N SER A 161 7.69 -14.81 -13.77
CA SER A 161 8.43 -13.76 -13.04
C SER A 161 9.31 -12.90 -13.94
N PRO A 162 10.20 -13.47 -14.80
CA PRO A 162 11.11 -12.67 -15.61
C PRO A 162 10.46 -11.57 -16.46
N PRO A 163 9.36 -11.82 -17.20
CA PRO A 163 8.70 -10.74 -17.95
C PRO A 163 8.09 -9.66 -17.03
N LEU A 164 7.50 -10.02 -15.89
CA LEU A 164 6.95 -9.04 -14.94
C LEU A 164 8.04 -8.10 -14.38
N ARG A 165 9.29 -8.56 -14.28
CA ARG A 165 10.41 -7.73 -13.80
C ARG A 165 10.91 -6.69 -14.81
N VAL A 166 10.59 -6.84 -16.09
CA VAL A 166 11.10 -5.96 -17.16
C VAL A 166 10.02 -5.08 -17.79
N ILE A 167 8.73 -5.37 -17.59
CA ILE A 167 7.63 -4.53 -18.07
C ILE A 167 7.58 -3.24 -17.24
N GLY A 168 7.54 -2.09 -17.91
CA GLY A 168 7.45 -0.78 -17.27
C GLY A 168 8.69 -0.39 -16.45
N THR A 169 8.53 0.66 -15.67
CA THR A 169 9.54 1.28 -14.81
C THR A 169 8.94 1.50 -13.42
N PRO A 170 9.72 1.38 -12.32
CA PRO A 170 9.25 1.75 -10.99
C PRO A 170 8.79 3.20 -10.95
N ARG A 171 7.60 3.43 -10.40
CA ARG A 171 6.98 4.75 -10.25
C ARG A 171 6.35 4.91 -8.87
N VAL A 172 6.32 6.14 -8.39
CA VAL A 172 5.48 6.54 -7.26
C VAL A 172 4.44 7.52 -7.79
N VAL A 173 3.16 7.15 -7.73
CA VAL A 173 2.06 8.08 -8.03
C VAL A 173 1.78 8.86 -6.76
N VAL A 174 1.95 10.18 -6.81
CA VAL A 174 1.65 11.10 -5.72
C VAL A 174 0.29 11.72 -5.98
N ALA A 175 -0.61 11.57 -5.02
CA ALA A 175 -1.99 12.06 -5.16
C ALA A 175 -2.45 12.82 -3.92
N GLU A 176 -3.37 13.75 -4.13
CA GLU A 176 -4.20 14.29 -3.07
C GLU A 176 -5.49 13.49 -2.98
N ILE A 177 -5.63 12.78 -1.87
CA ILE A 177 -6.73 11.86 -1.62
C ILE A 177 -7.77 12.59 -0.79
N PRO A 178 -8.96 12.89 -1.35
CA PRO A 178 -10.08 13.36 -0.53
C PRO A 178 -10.39 12.28 0.52
N ILE A 179 -10.37 12.63 1.81
CA ILE A 179 -10.61 11.65 2.88
C ILE A 179 -11.99 11.01 2.72
N ALA A 180 -12.96 11.75 2.20
CA ALA A 180 -14.28 11.21 1.87
C ALA A 180 -14.24 10.02 0.90
N PHE A 181 -13.18 9.84 0.11
CA PHE A 181 -13.07 8.75 -0.87
C PHE A 181 -12.57 7.44 -0.25
N LEU A 182 -12.09 7.49 0.99
CA LEU A 182 -11.62 6.31 1.73
C LEU A 182 -12.79 5.43 2.17
N SER A 183 -12.54 4.13 2.28
CA SER A 183 -13.53 3.15 2.76
C SER A 183 -13.91 3.34 4.22
N SER A 184 -12.98 3.87 5.03
CA SER A 184 -13.17 4.15 6.44
C SER A 184 -12.28 5.32 6.85
N THR A 185 -12.77 6.14 7.78
CA THR A 185 -12.01 7.22 8.42
C THR A 185 -11.50 6.83 9.80
N PHE A 186 -11.85 5.65 10.32
CA PHE A 186 -11.55 5.26 11.70
C PHE A 186 -10.05 5.29 12.01
N GLY A 187 -9.23 4.60 11.20
CA GLY A 187 -7.77 4.57 11.41
C GLY A 187 -7.13 5.95 11.33
N LEU A 188 -7.57 6.79 10.39
CA LEU A 188 -7.12 8.18 10.29
C LEU A 188 -7.55 9.03 11.50
N ALA A 189 -8.79 8.85 11.96
CA ALA A 189 -9.30 9.55 13.14
C ALA A 189 -8.49 9.16 14.38
N THR A 190 -8.19 7.87 14.57
CA THR A 190 -7.33 7.39 15.67
C THR A 190 -5.92 7.96 15.56
N HIS A 191 -5.32 7.98 14.36
CA HIS A 191 -4.00 8.55 14.14
C HIS A 191 -3.95 10.05 14.51
N VAL A 192 -4.93 10.82 14.02
CA VAL A 192 -5.06 12.26 14.30
C VAL A 192 -5.32 12.51 15.79
N THR A 193 -6.18 11.71 16.43
CA THR A 193 -6.42 11.78 17.88
C THR A 193 -5.14 11.55 18.68
N ARG A 194 -4.39 10.48 18.41
CA ARG A 194 -3.14 10.20 19.12
C ARG A 194 -2.14 11.32 18.95
N ARG A 195 -1.99 11.82 17.72
CA ARG A 195 -1.11 12.96 17.46
C ARG A 195 -1.54 14.21 18.23
N PHE A 196 -2.82 14.54 18.22
CA PHE A 196 -3.37 15.65 19.01
C PHE A 196 -3.03 15.54 20.49
N LEU A 197 -3.28 14.37 21.09
CA LEU A 197 -3.02 14.13 22.51
C LEU A 197 -1.52 14.23 22.83
N THR A 198 -0.65 13.70 21.97
CA THR A 198 0.81 13.88 22.10
C THR A 198 1.22 15.35 22.06
N GLU A 199 0.69 16.13 21.12
CA GLU A 199 0.97 17.59 21.03
C GLU A 199 0.43 18.36 22.24
N ARG A 200 -0.59 17.83 22.92
CA ARG A 200 -1.11 18.36 24.21
C ARG A 200 -0.31 17.89 25.43
N GLY A 201 0.75 17.10 25.24
CA GLY A 201 1.65 16.67 26.31
C GLY A 201 1.20 15.39 27.01
N HIS A 202 0.25 14.65 26.45
CA HIS A 202 -0.16 13.35 26.99
C HIS A 202 0.76 12.23 26.49
N ASP A 203 1.08 11.30 27.41
CA ASP A 203 1.78 10.07 27.10
C ASP A 203 0.78 9.03 26.58
N VAL A 204 0.71 8.89 25.27
CA VAL A 204 -0.18 7.95 24.56
C VAL A 204 0.66 7.14 23.56
N GLU A 205 0.13 5.99 23.13
CA GLU A 205 0.79 5.20 22.09
C GLU A 205 1.06 6.03 20.83
N GLN A 206 2.24 5.83 20.24
CA GLN A 206 2.58 6.51 18.99
C GLN A 206 1.56 6.18 17.90
N ALA A 207 1.19 7.21 17.14
CA ALA A 207 0.27 7.05 16.03
C ALA A 207 0.89 6.11 14.97
N GLU A 208 0.20 5.00 14.68
CA GLU A 208 0.66 4.04 13.68
C GLU A 208 0.66 4.66 12.29
N ARG A 209 1.56 4.17 11.43
CA ARG A 209 1.62 4.55 10.03
C ARG A 209 0.34 4.16 9.33
N GLN A 210 -0.26 5.12 8.62
CA GLN A 210 -1.56 4.93 8.00
C GLN A 210 -1.43 4.50 6.54
N GLU A 211 -2.13 3.42 6.22
CA GLU A 211 -2.40 2.97 4.87
C GLU A 211 -3.90 2.90 4.68
N GLY A 212 -4.36 3.06 3.45
CA GLY A 212 -5.77 2.93 3.15
C GLY A 212 -6.02 2.84 1.67
N TYR A 213 -7.29 2.67 1.32
CA TYR A 213 -7.70 2.58 -0.06
C TYR A 213 -8.91 3.46 -0.33
N VAL A 214 -8.92 4.04 -1.52
CA VAL A 214 -10.11 4.70 -2.05
C VAL A 214 -11.01 3.67 -2.71
N VAL A 215 -12.31 3.92 -2.62
CA VAL A 215 -13.39 3.12 -3.24
C VAL A 215 -14.09 3.88 -4.36
N ARG A 216 -13.50 4.99 -4.79
CA ARG A 216 -13.95 5.83 -5.91
C ARG A 216 -12.76 6.12 -6.83
N PRO A 217 -12.95 6.19 -8.16
CA PRO A 217 -11.91 6.64 -9.07
C PRO A 217 -11.40 8.02 -8.67
N LEU A 218 -10.09 8.25 -8.83
CA LEU A 218 -9.50 9.56 -8.61
C LEU A 218 -9.48 10.33 -9.92
N PRO A 219 -9.95 11.60 -9.95
CA PRO A 219 -9.82 12.43 -11.14
C PRO A 219 -8.35 12.79 -11.39
N SER A 220 -8.00 13.14 -12.63
CA SER A 220 -6.64 13.59 -12.98
C SER A 220 -6.18 14.79 -12.15
N SER A 221 -7.10 15.69 -11.77
CA SER A 221 -6.81 16.83 -10.90
C SER A 221 -6.33 16.44 -9.49
N ALA A 222 -6.59 15.21 -9.04
CA ALA A 222 -6.09 14.67 -7.77
C ALA A 222 -4.68 14.08 -7.91
N ILE A 223 -4.24 13.74 -9.13
CA ILE A 223 -2.89 13.24 -9.38
C ILE A 223 -1.95 14.45 -9.45
N ARG A 224 -1.01 14.53 -8.51
CA ARG A 224 -0.04 15.65 -8.45
C ARG A 224 1.14 15.41 -9.34
N GLU A 225 1.70 14.20 -9.30
CA GLU A 225 2.83 13.82 -10.11
C GLU A 225 3.00 12.29 -10.15
N VAL A 226 3.79 11.83 -11.12
CA VAL A 226 4.26 10.44 -11.18
C VAL A 226 5.78 10.45 -11.20
N VAL A 227 6.38 10.18 -10.04
CA VAL A 227 7.82 10.21 -9.83
C VAL A 227 8.44 8.93 -10.40
N THR A 228 9.55 9.07 -11.14
CA THR A 228 10.20 7.97 -11.88
C THR A 228 11.56 7.61 -11.31
N LEU A 229 11.92 6.31 -11.35
CA LEU A 229 13.16 5.74 -10.80
C LEU A 229 14.44 6.57 -11.00
N HIS A 230 14.56 7.26 -12.15
CA HIS A 230 15.77 8.02 -12.50
C HIS A 230 15.79 9.47 -12.04
N SER A 231 14.76 9.91 -11.31
CA SER A 231 14.74 11.22 -10.68
C SER A 231 15.38 11.15 -9.30
N SER A 232 16.11 12.20 -8.91
CA SER A 232 16.60 12.37 -7.54
C SER A 232 15.46 12.32 -6.51
N GLU A 233 14.28 12.78 -6.92
CA GLU A 233 13.06 12.74 -6.13
C GLU A 233 12.61 11.29 -5.81
N PHE A 234 12.77 10.35 -6.74
CA PHE A 234 12.41 8.95 -6.48
C PHE A 234 13.29 8.34 -5.39
N SER A 235 14.60 8.50 -5.49
CA SER A 235 15.55 8.04 -4.46
C SER A 235 15.25 8.70 -3.12
N ARG A 236 14.98 10.02 -3.09
CA ARG A 236 14.61 10.76 -1.87
C ARG A 236 13.32 10.24 -1.23
N LEU A 237 12.30 9.95 -2.02
CA LEU A 237 10.99 9.49 -1.54
C LEU A 237 11.02 8.05 -1.04
N THR A 238 11.78 7.17 -1.72
CA THR A 238 11.74 5.72 -1.50
C THR A 238 12.90 5.18 -0.67
N GLY A 239 14.02 5.91 -0.60
CA GLY A 239 15.26 5.45 0.03
C GLY A 239 15.83 4.21 -0.65
N CYS A 240 15.55 3.99 -1.94
CA CYS A 240 15.90 2.74 -2.62
C CYS A 240 17.39 2.56 -2.94
N ASP A 241 18.19 3.62 -2.78
CA ASP A 241 19.63 3.59 -3.04
C ASP A 241 20.38 2.68 -2.05
N ASP A 242 19.83 2.48 -0.84
CA ASP A 242 20.43 1.69 0.23
C ASP A 242 19.88 0.25 0.32
N TRP A 243 19.07 -0.19 -0.66
CA TRP A 243 18.43 -1.50 -0.63
C TRP A 243 19.37 -2.63 -1.01
N ARG A 244 19.09 -3.84 -0.51
CA ARG A 244 19.87 -5.03 -0.87
C ARG A 244 19.68 -5.39 -2.34
N GLU A 245 18.46 -5.25 -2.84
CA GLU A 245 18.13 -5.43 -4.26
C GLU A 245 17.43 -4.16 -4.78
N PRO A 246 18.20 -3.17 -5.28
CA PRO A 246 17.64 -1.92 -5.76
C PRO A 246 16.78 -2.13 -7.02
N PRO A 247 15.78 -1.27 -7.27
CA PRO A 247 14.92 -1.39 -8.43
C PRO A 247 15.73 -1.25 -9.72
N LEU A 248 15.60 -2.22 -10.62
CA LEU A 248 16.29 -2.18 -11.91
C LEU A 248 15.50 -1.37 -12.94
N SER A 249 16.21 -0.51 -13.67
CA SER A 249 15.71 0.07 -14.91
C SER A 249 15.83 -0.91 -16.06
N ARG A 250 15.00 -0.75 -17.08
CA ARG A 250 15.03 -1.54 -18.32
C ARG A 250 16.33 -1.34 -19.14
N ALA A 251 17.27 -0.54 -18.67
CA ALA A 251 18.46 -0.13 -19.42
C ALA A 251 19.73 -0.90 -19.02
N ARG A 252 19.73 -2.21 -19.25
CA ARG A 252 20.87 -2.87 -19.90
C ARG A 252 20.31 -3.81 -20.97
N ARG A 253 20.08 -3.26 -22.17
CA ARG A 253 20.37 -4.02 -23.39
C ARG A 253 21.85 -4.38 -23.27
N THR A 254 22.14 -5.54 -22.72
CA THR A 254 23.43 -6.18 -22.93
C THR A 254 23.58 -6.24 -24.45
N ARG A 255 24.50 -5.43 -24.98
CA ARG A 255 25.10 -5.76 -26.27
C ARG A 255 25.56 -7.19 -26.08
N ARG A 256 24.86 -8.16 -26.70
CA ARG A 256 25.36 -9.51 -26.88
C ARG A 256 26.70 -9.35 -27.60
N ARG A 257 27.79 -9.29 -26.84
CA ARG A 257 29.04 -9.82 -27.35
C ARG A 257 28.77 -11.30 -27.45
N TYR A 258 28.53 -11.76 -28.67
CA TYR A 258 28.63 -13.17 -29.03
C TYR A 258 30.04 -13.60 -28.61
N PHE A 259 30.16 -14.16 -27.41
CA PHE A 259 31.26 -15.03 -27.08
C PHE A 259 30.83 -16.39 -27.61
N GLN A 260 31.30 -16.73 -28.81
CA GLN A 260 31.35 -18.12 -29.25
C GLN A 260 32.18 -18.88 -28.22
N TRP A 261 31.61 -19.92 -27.63
CA TRP A 261 32.36 -21.00 -27.02
C TRP A 261 31.96 -22.31 -27.70
N PRO A 262 32.91 -23.23 -27.91
CA PRO A 262 32.72 -24.36 -28.80
C PRO A 262 31.92 -25.48 -28.15
N HIS A 263 31.27 -26.27 -28.98
CA HIS A 263 30.67 -27.55 -28.63
C HIS A 263 31.61 -28.45 -27.84
N SER A 264 31.20 -28.90 -26.65
CA SER A 264 31.30 -30.32 -26.25
C SER A 264 30.53 -30.61 -24.96
N HIS A 265 29.74 -31.69 -25.04
CA HIS A 265 29.11 -32.52 -24.02
C HIS A 265 29.55 -32.37 -22.55
N PHE A 266 28.60 -32.24 -21.63
CA PHE A 266 28.58 -33.05 -20.40
C PHE A 266 27.13 -33.17 -19.85
N LEU A 267 26.82 -34.39 -19.42
CA LEU A 267 25.56 -34.87 -18.87
C LEU A 267 25.59 -34.80 -17.32
N PHE A 268 24.39 -34.82 -16.73
CA PHE A 268 24.01 -35.14 -15.33
C PHE A 268 23.79 -34.02 -14.27
N TRP A 269 22.50 -33.94 -13.90
CA TRP A 269 21.86 -33.75 -12.59
C TRP A 269 22.03 -32.46 -11.78
N TRP A 270 20.90 -31.76 -11.58
CA TRP A 270 20.37 -31.58 -10.22
C TRP A 270 18.84 -31.45 -10.21
N VAL A 271 18.21 -32.30 -9.39
CA VAL A 271 16.80 -32.34 -9.01
C VAL A 271 16.69 -31.84 -7.57
N GLY A 272 15.69 -31.01 -7.27
CA GLY A 272 15.21 -30.75 -5.91
C GLY A 272 15.08 -29.25 -5.59
N ARG A 273 14.05 -28.75 -4.91
CA ARG A 273 12.89 -29.33 -4.23
C ARG A 273 11.81 -28.24 -4.23
N CYS A 274 10.62 -28.56 -4.72
CA CYS A 274 9.43 -27.76 -4.45
C CYS A 274 8.96 -28.10 -3.02
N TYR A 275 9.06 -27.14 -2.10
CA TYR A 275 8.46 -27.29 -0.77
C TYR A 275 7.01 -26.85 -0.80
N HIS A 276 6.13 -27.80 -0.57
CA HIS A 276 4.71 -27.63 -0.36
C HIS A 276 4.50 -27.17 1.10
N ARG A 277 3.90 -25.99 1.31
CA ARG A 277 3.33 -25.62 2.61
C ARG A 277 1.88 -25.22 2.39
N GLN A 278 0.99 -26.19 2.56
CA GLN A 278 -0.42 -25.93 2.81
C GLN A 278 -0.56 -25.47 4.26
N SER A 279 -1.27 -24.36 4.46
CA SER A 279 -1.94 -24.07 5.73
C SER A 279 -3.31 -23.50 5.40
N HIS A 280 -4.33 -24.26 5.76
CA HIS A 280 -5.74 -23.88 5.79
C HIS A 280 -6.03 -22.86 6.89
N GLN A 281 -7.21 -22.24 6.77
CA GLN A 281 -7.96 -21.36 7.69
C GLN A 281 -7.62 -19.87 7.54
N THR A 282 -8.58 -19.00 7.20
CA THR A 282 -9.80 -18.77 8.00
C THR A 282 -10.99 -18.27 7.17
N LEU A 283 -12.17 -18.84 7.44
CA LEU A 283 -13.45 -18.15 7.36
C LEU A 283 -13.66 -17.47 8.72
N THR A 284 -13.91 -16.17 8.74
CA THR A 284 -14.78 -15.49 9.73
C THR A 284 -14.96 -14.03 9.32
N ASP A 285 -15.97 -13.78 8.50
CA ASP A 285 -16.74 -12.53 8.60
C ASP A 285 -17.62 -12.61 9.85
N ARG A 286 -17.73 -11.49 10.58
CA ARG A 286 -18.42 -11.26 11.88
C ARG A 286 -17.59 -11.47 13.15
N ALA A 287 -16.69 -10.53 13.42
CA ALA A 287 -16.38 -10.04 14.78
C ALA A 287 -15.51 -8.77 14.70
N ILE A 288 -16.06 -7.67 14.19
CA ILE A 288 -15.52 -6.32 14.47
C ILE A 288 -16.57 -5.63 15.35
N LEU A 289 -16.58 -6.07 16.60
CA LEU A 289 -17.17 -5.44 17.78
C LEU A 289 -16.77 -6.37 18.93
N VAL A 290 -15.95 -5.87 19.85
CA VAL A 290 -15.36 -6.56 21.01
C VAL A 290 -14.13 -7.43 20.69
N GLY A 291 -12.97 -6.79 20.69
CA GLY A 291 -11.67 -7.46 20.57
C GLY A 291 -10.50 -6.61 21.08
N TYR A 292 -10.73 -5.78 22.11
CA TYR A 292 -9.63 -5.12 22.83
C TYR A 292 -9.04 -6.10 23.85
N ARG A 293 -7.72 -6.25 23.78
CA ARG A 293 -6.83 -7.14 24.53
C ARG A 293 -7.20 -7.34 26.01
N LEU A 294 -7.59 -8.56 26.38
CA LEU A 294 -7.32 -9.09 27.72
C LEU A 294 -5.88 -9.64 27.75
N ARG A 295 -4.91 -8.82 28.16
CA ARG A 295 -3.67 -9.32 28.77
C ARG A 295 -3.73 -8.99 30.26
N SER A 296 -3.97 -10.00 31.08
CA SER A 296 -3.71 -9.88 32.52
C SER A 296 -2.93 -11.09 33.06
N ARG A 297 -1.73 -10.75 33.53
CA ARG A 297 -1.03 -11.22 34.73
C ARG A 297 -0.76 -12.72 34.90
N ARG A 298 0.51 -13.09 34.68
CA ARG A 298 1.21 -14.04 35.55
C ARG A 298 1.16 -13.48 36.98
N ARG A 299 0.54 -14.20 37.92
CA ARG A 299 0.79 -14.04 39.35
C ARG A 299 1.98 -14.94 39.70
N ASP A 300 3.12 -14.32 39.96
CA ASP A 300 4.11 -14.88 40.87
C ASP A 300 3.66 -14.57 42.30
N GLY A 301 3.81 -15.54 43.19
CA GLY A 301 3.87 -15.33 44.63
C GLY A 301 2.63 -15.74 45.42
N ASP A 302 2.69 -16.95 45.99
CA ASP A 302 2.26 -17.15 47.36
C ASP A 302 3.21 -18.15 48.05
N PRO A 303 3.86 -17.79 49.18
CA PRO A 303 4.53 -18.73 50.05
C PRO A 303 3.68 -19.08 51.29
N ARG A 304 3.64 -20.39 51.57
CA ARG A 304 3.19 -21.11 52.78
C ARG A 304 1.78 -21.67 52.74
#